data_AF-A0A9W9UTS2-F1
#
_entry.id   AF-A0A9W9UTS2-F1
#
_cell.length_a   1.000
_cell.length_b   1.000
_cell.length_c   1.000
_cell.angle_alpha   90.00
_cell.angle_beta   90.00
_cell.angle_gamma   90.00
#
_symmetry.space_group_name_H-M   'P 1'
#
loop_
_entity.id
_entity.type
_entity.pdbx_description
1 polymer ?
#
loop_
_entity_poly.entity_id
_entity_poly.type
_entity_poly.pdbx_seq_one_letter_code
_entity_poly.pdbx_strand_id
1 'polypeptide(L)'
;MTEYQGMNYTILHTEFYRERAQPGMLVVGSDSHTCPSGAVGCLAIGLGAADVTLPLVTGETWFKVPKAINIRLVGTPKPGIGGKDVILYILQVPKRNTTASDRIVEFTGPAVRHLSLDTRFAISNMTAELGGITDLFVPDKITHNFINRRKLAQYKCPTTYFKPDTDAKYAAVHEIDLTNVGSFIARYPRPDDVVPVTEEEGIVLNGCFIGACTTTEEDLIIGALVMEQAMKRGLKPTAKGKRKVVPGSMPIQYRLRELGLCDIYADAGFEIGIPGCS
;
A
#
# COMPACT_ATOMS: atom_id res chain seq x y z
N MET A 1 -20.21 -8.09 15.90
CA MET A 1 -19.19 -7.02 15.91
C MET A 1 -18.40 -7.12 17.20
N THR A 2 -17.24 -7.77 17.20
CA THR A 2 -16.55 -8.10 18.47
C THR A 2 -15.27 -7.31 18.75
N GLU A 3 -14.72 -6.55 17.79
CA GLU A 3 -13.42 -5.86 17.98
C GLU A 3 -13.36 -4.44 17.40
N TYR A 4 -14.15 -3.51 17.95
CA TYR A 4 -14.05 -2.09 17.63
C TYR A 4 -12.79 -1.47 18.27
N GLN A 5 -12.01 -0.73 17.48
CA GLN A 5 -10.72 -0.15 17.90
C GLN A 5 -10.81 1.30 18.41
N GLY A 6 -11.99 1.94 18.32
CA GLY A 6 -12.15 3.36 18.63
C GLY A 6 -11.93 4.27 17.43
N MET A 7 -12.41 5.52 17.56
CA MET A 7 -12.20 6.56 16.56
C MET A 7 -10.73 7.00 16.56
N ASN A 8 -10.18 7.30 15.38
CA ASN A 8 -8.83 7.82 15.19
C ASN A 8 -7.69 6.93 15.76
N TYR A 9 -7.96 5.65 15.96
CA TYR A 9 -6.93 4.68 16.36
C TYR A 9 -6.07 4.25 15.17
N THR A 10 -6.70 4.03 14.02
CA THR A 10 -6.07 3.56 12.79
C THR A 10 -6.91 3.91 11.58
N ILE A 11 -6.26 4.09 10.44
CA ILE A 11 -6.90 3.93 9.14
C ILE A 11 -7.23 2.44 8.98
N LEU A 12 -8.44 2.14 8.48
CA LEU A 12 -9.03 0.79 8.46
C LEU A 12 -8.06 -0.25 7.90
N HIS A 13 -7.49 0.04 6.74
CA HIS A 13 -6.64 -0.89 6.01
C HIS A 13 -5.31 -1.13 6.73
N THR A 14 -4.73 -0.11 7.36
CA THR A 14 -3.38 -0.14 7.95
C THR A 14 -3.26 -1.15 9.09
N GLU A 15 -4.18 -1.16 10.06
CA GLU A 15 -4.11 -2.16 11.13
C GLU A 15 -4.58 -3.53 10.64
N PHE A 16 -5.62 -3.55 9.79
CA PHE A 16 -6.22 -4.81 9.37
C PHE A 16 -5.21 -5.70 8.63
N TYR A 17 -4.40 -5.15 7.71
CA TYR A 17 -3.36 -5.95 7.06
C TYR A 17 -2.19 -6.27 8.00
N ARG A 18 -1.83 -5.36 8.91
CA ARG A 18 -0.69 -5.54 9.81
C ARG A 18 -0.94 -6.61 10.85
N GLU A 19 -2.16 -6.71 11.36
CA GLU A 19 -2.48 -7.58 12.49
C GLU A 19 -3.50 -8.68 12.17
N ARG A 20 -4.51 -8.47 11.31
CA ARG A 20 -5.66 -9.40 11.22
C ARG A 20 -5.69 -10.27 9.98
N ALA A 21 -5.39 -9.69 8.83
CA ALA A 21 -5.43 -10.37 7.54
C ALA A 21 -4.46 -11.57 7.54
N GLN A 22 -4.91 -12.74 7.09
CA GLN A 22 -4.08 -13.94 6.98
C GLN A 22 -4.02 -14.41 5.53
N PRO A 23 -2.89 -14.97 5.08
CA PRO A 23 -2.80 -15.63 3.78
C PRO A 23 -3.96 -16.61 3.57
N GLY A 24 -4.61 -16.53 2.41
CA GLY A 24 -5.74 -17.38 2.05
C GLY A 24 -7.10 -16.98 2.60
N MET A 25 -7.21 -15.87 3.34
CA MET A 25 -8.52 -15.31 3.71
C MET A 25 -9.20 -14.63 2.52
N LEU A 26 -10.52 -14.78 2.48
CA LEU A 26 -11.42 -13.90 1.74
C LEU A 26 -11.83 -12.75 2.67
N VAL A 27 -11.49 -11.52 2.30
CA VAL A 27 -11.77 -10.31 3.08
C VAL A 27 -12.76 -9.45 2.30
N VAL A 28 -13.83 -9.04 2.96
CA VAL A 28 -14.80 -8.08 2.42
C VAL A 28 -14.84 -6.83 3.29
N GLY A 29 -14.82 -5.66 2.66
CA GLY A 29 -14.81 -4.38 3.35
C GLY A 29 -15.72 -3.37 2.65
N SER A 30 -16.24 -2.40 3.40
CA SER A 30 -17.16 -1.38 2.89
C SER A 30 -16.45 -0.18 2.23
N ASP A 31 -15.18 -0.36 1.86
CA ASP A 31 -14.30 0.68 1.32
C ASP A 31 -13.61 0.16 0.06
N SER A 32 -13.46 1.01 -0.96
CA SER A 32 -12.86 0.62 -2.25
C SER A 32 -11.43 0.11 -2.09
N HIS A 33 -10.67 0.70 -1.16
CA HIS A 33 -9.28 0.36 -0.91
C HIS A 33 -9.15 -0.76 0.11
N THR A 34 -10.07 -1.74 0.12
CA THR A 34 -9.94 -2.98 0.92
C THR A 34 -8.85 -3.92 0.37
N CYS A 35 -8.47 -3.74 -0.89
CA CYS A 35 -7.44 -4.50 -1.61
C CYS A 35 -6.02 -4.57 -0.97
N PRO A 36 -5.51 -3.64 -0.13
CA PRO A 36 -4.17 -3.71 0.44
C PRO A 36 -3.87 -4.98 1.23
N SER A 37 -4.89 -5.67 1.74
CA SER A 37 -4.70 -6.98 2.39
C SER A 37 -4.22 -8.06 1.40
N GLY A 38 -4.31 -7.82 0.10
CA GLY A 38 -3.66 -8.61 -0.95
C GLY A 38 -2.14 -8.72 -0.78
N ALA A 39 -1.50 -7.76 -0.10
CA ALA A 39 -0.07 -7.81 0.22
C ALA A 39 0.37 -9.04 1.03
N VAL A 40 -0.53 -9.59 1.86
CA VAL A 40 -0.31 -10.82 2.63
C VAL A 40 -0.92 -12.06 1.96
N GLY A 41 -1.43 -11.94 0.73
CA GLY A 41 -2.07 -13.01 -0.03
C GLY A 41 -3.50 -13.34 0.41
N CYS A 42 -4.24 -12.33 0.86
CA CYS A 42 -5.70 -12.41 0.95
C CYS A 42 -6.33 -12.11 -0.41
N LEU A 43 -7.54 -12.62 -0.64
CA LEU A 43 -8.43 -12.06 -1.64
C LEU A 43 -9.29 -11.00 -0.95
N ALA A 44 -9.00 -9.71 -1.15
CA ALA A 44 -9.59 -8.62 -0.36
C ALA A 44 -10.37 -7.63 -1.22
N ILE A 45 -11.70 -7.61 -1.11
CA ILE A 45 -12.58 -6.92 -2.06
C ILE A 45 -13.40 -5.85 -1.34
N GLY A 46 -13.38 -4.64 -1.91
CA GLY A 46 -14.27 -3.56 -1.52
C GLY A 46 -15.67 -3.77 -2.10
N LEU A 47 -16.69 -3.76 -1.25
CA LEU A 47 -18.08 -4.00 -1.62
C LEU A 47 -19.01 -2.92 -1.04
N GLY A 48 -20.22 -2.81 -1.59
CA GLY A 48 -21.23 -1.91 -1.06
C GLY A 48 -21.74 -2.33 0.33
N ALA A 49 -22.34 -1.40 1.07
CA ALA A 49 -22.80 -1.66 2.43
C ALA A 49 -23.75 -2.88 2.54
N ALA A 50 -24.64 -3.07 1.57
CA ALA A 50 -25.55 -4.21 1.52
C ALA A 50 -24.80 -5.54 1.35
N ASP A 51 -23.82 -5.58 0.43
CA ASP A 51 -23.02 -6.76 0.12
C ASP A 51 -22.06 -7.15 1.24
N VAL A 52 -21.60 -6.18 2.05
CA VAL A 52 -20.85 -6.44 3.28
C VAL A 52 -21.77 -6.92 4.41
N THR A 53 -23.02 -6.44 4.45
CA THR A 53 -23.98 -6.85 5.48
C THR A 53 -24.44 -8.30 5.29
N LEU A 54 -24.58 -8.77 4.06
CA LEU A 54 -25.02 -10.14 3.75
C LEU A 54 -24.16 -11.23 4.43
N PRO A 55 -22.82 -11.27 4.29
CA PRO A 55 -21.99 -12.26 4.96
C PRO A 55 -21.91 -12.05 6.48
N LEU A 56 -22.14 -10.82 6.98
CA LEU A 56 -22.24 -10.59 8.43
C LEU A 56 -23.48 -11.24 9.04
N VAL A 57 -24.57 -11.37 8.28
CA VAL A 57 -25.83 -11.98 8.72
C VAL A 57 -25.87 -13.48 8.44
N THR A 58 -25.43 -13.88 7.24
CA THR A 58 -25.61 -15.24 6.73
C THR A 58 -24.35 -16.12 6.88
N GLY A 59 -23.18 -15.50 7.08
CA GLY A 59 -21.90 -16.20 7.05
C GLY A 59 -21.37 -16.47 5.63
N GLU A 60 -22.12 -16.11 4.59
CA GLU A 60 -21.79 -16.40 3.20
C GLU A 60 -22.13 -15.22 2.27
N THR A 61 -21.51 -15.21 1.09
CA THR A 61 -21.83 -14.22 0.05
C THR A 61 -21.49 -14.80 -1.33
N TRP A 62 -22.00 -14.16 -2.37
CA TRP A 62 -21.84 -14.62 -3.75
C TRP A 62 -20.74 -13.84 -4.48
N PHE A 63 -19.81 -14.57 -5.09
CA PHE A 63 -18.81 -14.01 -5.97
C PHE A 63 -18.86 -14.69 -7.34
N LYS A 64 -18.87 -13.88 -8.40
CA LYS A 64 -18.50 -14.35 -9.73
C LYS A 64 -16.98 -14.41 -9.79
N VAL A 65 -16.42 -15.61 -9.99
CA VAL A 65 -14.97 -15.80 -10.08
C VAL A 65 -14.42 -14.92 -11.23
N PRO A 66 -13.61 -13.89 -10.93
CA PRO A 66 -13.10 -12.99 -11.94
C PRO A 66 -11.91 -13.63 -12.68
N LYS A 67 -11.62 -13.14 -13.88
CA LYS A 67 -10.37 -13.50 -14.56
C LYS A 67 -9.20 -12.83 -13.85
N ALA A 68 -8.02 -13.45 -13.89
CA ALA A 68 -6.79 -12.86 -13.37
C ALA A 68 -5.90 -12.33 -14.51
N ILE A 69 -5.19 -11.24 -14.25
CA ILE A 69 -3.99 -10.83 -15.01
C ILE A 69 -2.77 -11.02 -14.13
N ASN A 70 -1.63 -11.30 -14.74
CA ASN A 70 -0.36 -11.42 -14.02
C ASN A 70 0.50 -10.19 -14.29
N ILE A 71 0.88 -9.48 -13.23
CA ILE A 71 1.96 -8.49 -13.29
C ILE A 71 3.21 -9.16 -12.72
N ARG A 72 4.09 -9.59 -13.62
CA ARG A 72 5.32 -10.31 -13.31
C ARG A 72 6.46 -9.31 -13.08
N LEU A 73 6.86 -9.14 -11.83
CA LEU A 73 7.91 -8.23 -11.40
C LEU A 73 9.28 -8.89 -11.54
N VAL A 74 10.17 -8.26 -12.30
CA VAL A 74 11.56 -8.69 -12.54
C VAL A 74 12.56 -7.61 -12.15
N GLY A 75 13.86 -7.95 -12.17
CA GLY A 75 14.92 -7.04 -11.77
C GLY A 75 14.98 -6.81 -10.26
N THR A 76 15.74 -5.78 -9.88
CA THR A 76 15.93 -5.37 -8.48
C THR A 76 15.67 -3.87 -8.39
N PRO A 77 14.80 -3.41 -7.47
CA PRO A 77 14.56 -1.98 -7.27
C PRO A 77 15.83 -1.28 -6.76
N LYS A 78 16.02 -0.02 -7.18
CA LYS A 78 17.13 0.80 -6.68
C LYS A 78 16.91 1.17 -5.20
N PRO A 79 17.98 1.42 -4.42
CA PRO A 79 17.85 1.91 -3.05
C PRO A 79 16.98 3.18 -2.99
N GLY A 80 16.07 3.23 -2.03
CA GLY A 80 15.16 4.36 -1.83
C GLY A 80 13.87 4.33 -2.66
N ILE A 81 13.72 3.37 -3.58
CA ILE A 81 12.46 3.15 -4.31
C ILE A 81 11.46 2.45 -3.38
N GLY A 82 10.30 3.08 -3.17
CA GLY A 82 9.21 2.57 -2.34
C GLY A 82 8.08 1.95 -3.16
N GLY A 83 7.05 1.46 -2.46
CA GLY A 83 5.86 0.87 -3.13
C GLY A 83 5.10 1.87 -3.99
N LYS A 84 5.08 3.16 -3.58
CA LYS A 84 4.46 4.24 -4.36
C LYS A 84 5.12 4.43 -5.73
N ASP A 85 6.46 4.43 -5.78
CA ASP A 85 7.19 4.55 -7.04
C ASP A 85 6.92 3.36 -7.97
N VAL A 86 6.90 2.15 -7.41
CA VAL A 86 6.62 0.92 -8.17
C VAL A 86 5.22 0.94 -8.77
N ILE A 87 4.19 1.28 -8.00
CA ILE A 87 2.81 1.28 -8.53
C ILE A 87 2.54 2.44 -9.49
N LEU A 88 3.15 3.61 -9.28
CA LEU A 88 3.09 4.70 -10.26
C LEU A 88 3.77 4.30 -11.58
N TYR A 89 4.91 3.61 -11.53
CA TYR A 89 5.54 3.06 -12.73
C TYR A 89 4.64 2.00 -13.41
N ILE A 90 4.03 1.11 -12.64
CA ILE A 90 3.07 0.12 -13.14
C ILE A 90 1.83 0.79 -13.74
N LEU A 91 1.38 1.95 -13.26
CA LEU A 91 0.29 2.72 -13.88
C LEU A 91 0.73 3.38 -15.19
N GLN A 92 1.99 3.79 -15.28
CA GLN A 92 2.57 4.45 -16.46
C GLN A 92 2.75 3.49 -17.64
N VAL A 93 3.32 2.29 -17.40
CA VAL A 93 3.70 1.33 -18.45
C VAL A 93 2.53 0.91 -19.36
N PRO A 94 1.36 0.50 -18.82
CA PRO A 94 0.23 0.09 -19.64
C PRO A 94 -0.58 1.26 -20.20
N LYS A 95 -0.28 2.54 -19.90
CA LYS A 95 -1.02 3.74 -20.34
C LYS A 95 -2.55 3.53 -20.37
N ARG A 96 -3.23 3.72 -19.23
CA ARG A 96 -4.71 3.66 -19.10
C ARG A 96 -5.34 2.50 -19.88
N ASN A 97 -4.81 1.30 -19.70
CA ASN A 97 -5.33 0.11 -20.35
C ASN A 97 -6.34 -0.58 -19.42
N THR A 98 -7.54 -0.82 -19.93
CA THR A 98 -8.65 -1.54 -19.25
C THR A 98 -8.38 -3.04 -19.05
N THR A 99 -7.12 -3.45 -19.20
CA THR A 99 -6.71 -4.85 -19.05
C THR A 99 -6.91 -5.35 -17.61
N ALA A 100 -6.78 -4.49 -16.59
CA ALA A 100 -7.12 -4.84 -15.22
C ALA A 100 -8.61 -4.68 -14.89
N SER A 101 -9.39 -3.94 -15.70
CA SER A 101 -10.83 -3.73 -15.47
C SER A 101 -11.60 -5.05 -15.34
N ASP A 102 -12.38 -5.17 -14.26
CA ASP A 102 -13.15 -6.36 -13.89
C ASP A 102 -12.32 -7.65 -13.72
N ARG A 103 -11.03 -7.51 -13.37
CA ARG A 103 -10.10 -8.62 -13.16
C ARG A 103 -9.36 -8.49 -11.83
N ILE A 104 -8.81 -9.61 -11.37
CA ILE A 104 -7.85 -9.63 -10.27
C ILE A 104 -6.45 -9.39 -10.84
N VAL A 105 -5.66 -8.57 -10.16
CA VAL A 105 -4.25 -8.36 -10.47
C VAL A 105 -3.40 -9.26 -9.57
N GLU A 106 -2.77 -10.28 -10.12
CA GLU A 106 -1.85 -11.12 -9.36
C GLU A 106 -0.40 -10.65 -9.58
N PHE A 107 0.26 -10.23 -8.51
CA PHE A 107 1.66 -9.82 -8.55
C PHE A 107 2.57 -11.03 -8.30
N THR A 108 3.37 -11.37 -9.30
CA THR A 108 4.28 -12.52 -9.25
C THR A 108 5.69 -12.13 -9.68
N GLY A 109 6.59 -13.12 -9.78
CA GLY A 109 7.93 -12.92 -10.35
C GLY A 109 9.04 -12.82 -9.30
N PRO A 110 10.31 -12.95 -9.74
CA PRO A 110 11.45 -13.03 -8.84
C PRO A 110 11.67 -11.76 -8.03
N ALA A 111 11.21 -10.59 -8.50
CA ALA A 111 11.47 -9.33 -7.83
C ALA A 111 10.62 -9.11 -6.57
N VAL A 112 9.52 -9.87 -6.41
CA VAL A 112 8.64 -9.80 -5.22
C VAL A 112 9.41 -10.03 -3.92
N ARG A 113 10.48 -10.84 -3.95
CA ARG A 113 11.36 -11.09 -2.79
C ARG A 113 12.15 -9.86 -2.32
N HIS A 114 12.20 -8.80 -3.13
CA HIS A 114 12.87 -7.54 -2.80
C HIS A 114 11.89 -6.52 -2.21
N LEU A 115 10.58 -6.82 -2.19
CA LEU A 115 9.54 -5.93 -1.70
C LEU A 115 9.13 -6.32 -0.29
N SER A 116 9.22 -5.37 0.64
CA SER A 116 8.67 -5.47 1.99
C SER A 116 7.15 -5.58 1.97
N LEU A 117 6.52 -5.92 3.10
CA LEU A 117 5.06 -5.93 3.19
C LEU A 117 4.46 -4.53 3.08
N ASP A 118 5.15 -3.51 3.58
CA ASP A 118 4.74 -2.12 3.44
C ASP A 118 4.80 -1.69 1.96
N THR A 119 5.85 -2.09 1.22
CA THR A 119 5.94 -1.88 -0.23
C THR A 119 4.82 -2.59 -0.98
N ARG A 120 4.55 -3.86 -0.65
CA ARG A 120 3.43 -4.63 -1.25
C ARG A 120 2.09 -3.99 -0.92
N PHE A 121 1.88 -3.55 0.31
CA PHE A 121 0.67 -2.85 0.74
C PHE A 121 0.41 -1.59 -0.07
N ALA A 122 1.43 -0.75 -0.29
CA ALA A 122 1.28 0.46 -1.09
C ALA A 122 0.95 0.15 -2.56
N ILE A 123 1.53 -0.92 -3.12
CA ILE A 123 1.21 -1.41 -4.47
C ILE A 123 -0.24 -1.90 -4.53
N SER A 124 -0.61 -2.80 -3.62
CA SER A 124 -1.96 -3.37 -3.52
C SER A 124 -3.03 -2.30 -3.32
N ASN A 125 -2.77 -1.30 -2.48
CA ASN A 125 -3.69 -0.20 -2.24
C ASN A 125 -4.08 0.53 -3.52
N MET A 126 -3.12 0.72 -4.43
CA MET A 126 -3.34 1.44 -5.68
C MET A 126 -3.77 0.56 -6.86
N THR A 127 -4.12 -0.71 -6.62
CA THR A 127 -4.71 -1.59 -7.63
C THR A 127 -6.07 -1.05 -8.11
N ALA A 128 -6.81 -0.38 -7.24
CA ALA A 128 -8.10 0.23 -7.60
C ALA A 128 -7.94 1.23 -8.76
N GLU A 129 -6.83 1.97 -8.81
CA GLU A 129 -6.49 2.92 -9.87
C GLU A 129 -6.12 2.24 -11.20
N LEU A 130 -5.73 0.95 -11.18
CA LEU A 130 -5.63 0.12 -12.40
C LEU A 130 -7.01 -0.33 -12.92
N GLY A 131 -8.08 -0.15 -12.13
CA GLY A 131 -9.41 -0.68 -12.41
C GLY A 131 -9.59 -2.15 -12.02
N GLY A 132 -8.62 -2.74 -11.32
CA GLY A 132 -8.73 -4.10 -10.79
C GLY A 132 -9.80 -4.19 -9.70
N ILE A 133 -10.51 -5.33 -9.64
CA ILE A 133 -11.45 -5.63 -8.55
C ILE A 133 -10.70 -5.70 -7.22
N THR A 134 -9.52 -6.32 -7.27
CA THR A 134 -8.59 -6.48 -6.15
C THR A 134 -7.26 -6.99 -6.72
N ASP A 135 -6.28 -7.18 -5.85
CA ASP A 135 -5.02 -7.82 -6.13
C ASP A 135 -4.65 -8.85 -5.06
N LEU A 136 -3.59 -9.59 -5.36
CA LEU A 136 -2.84 -10.31 -4.35
C LEU A 136 -1.37 -10.47 -4.73
N PHE A 137 -0.53 -10.53 -3.71
CA PHE A 137 0.83 -11.04 -3.80
C PHE A 137 0.86 -12.49 -3.36
N VAL A 138 1.60 -13.32 -4.10
CA VAL A 138 1.85 -14.70 -3.69
C VAL A 138 2.62 -14.72 -2.36
N PRO A 139 2.08 -15.32 -1.28
CA PRO A 139 2.75 -15.40 0.01
C PRO A 139 4.12 -16.08 -0.06
N ASP A 140 5.10 -15.46 0.60
CA ASP A 140 6.47 -15.97 0.66
C ASP A 140 7.04 -15.92 2.10
N LYS A 141 8.36 -16.11 2.22
CA LYS A 141 9.05 -16.06 3.52
C LYS A 141 8.91 -14.69 4.19
N ILE A 142 8.80 -13.60 3.43
CA ILE A 142 8.63 -12.25 3.99
C ILE A 142 7.24 -12.16 4.61
N THR A 143 6.19 -12.61 3.90
CA THR A 143 4.82 -12.72 4.43
C THR A 143 4.79 -13.57 5.70
N HIS A 144 5.36 -14.78 5.66
CA HIS A 144 5.40 -15.67 6.82
C HIS A 144 6.10 -15.03 8.04
N ASN A 145 7.24 -14.37 7.84
CA ASN A 145 7.96 -13.69 8.91
C ASN A 145 7.17 -12.51 9.49
N PHE A 146 6.47 -11.78 8.63
CA PHE A 146 5.62 -10.66 9.03
C PHE A 146 4.46 -11.12 9.93
N ILE A 147 3.73 -12.16 9.52
CA ILE A 147 2.63 -12.74 10.32
C ILE A 147 3.14 -13.24 11.68
N ASN A 148 4.28 -13.93 11.72
CA ASN A 148 4.83 -14.47 12.98
C ASN A 148 5.29 -13.40 13.98
N ARG A 149 5.61 -12.19 13.50
CA ARG A 149 6.02 -11.05 14.34
C ARG A 149 4.86 -10.30 15.00
N ARG A 150 3.61 -10.60 14.63
CA ARG A 150 2.42 -9.99 15.25
C ARG A 150 2.41 -10.19 16.76
N LYS A 151 1.68 -9.36 17.50
CA LYS A 151 1.70 -9.47 18.98
C LYS A 151 0.78 -10.56 19.49
N LEU A 152 -0.43 -10.66 18.94
CA LEU A 152 -1.48 -11.55 19.44
C LEU A 152 -1.40 -12.93 18.78
N ALA A 153 -1.42 -13.99 19.59
CA ALA A 153 -1.32 -15.37 19.11
C ALA A 153 -2.47 -15.77 18.18
N GLN A 154 -3.68 -15.27 18.42
CA GLN A 154 -4.86 -15.49 17.56
C GLN A 154 -4.64 -14.99 16.12
N TYR A 155 -3.68 -14.08 15.94
CA TYR A 155 -3.30 -13.50 14.67
C TYR A 155 -2.01 -14.09 14.07
N LYS A 156 -1.55 -15.22 14.61
CA LYS A 156 -0.44 -16.04 14.08
C LYS A 156 -0.89 -17.41 13.62
N CYS A 157 -2.19 -17.63 13.46
CA CYS A 157 -2.73 -18.94 13.17
C CYS A 157 -2.14 -19.52 11.87
N PRO A 158 -1.84 -20.84 11.82
CA PRO A 158 -1.40 -21.48 10.60
C PRO A 158 -2.52 -21.43 9.55
N THR A 159 -2.30 -20.70 8.46
CA THR A 159 -3.22 -20.63 7.32
C THR A 159 -2.59 -21.22 6.07
N THR A 160 -3.41 -21.40 5.03
CA THR A 160 -2.96 -21.94 3.75
C THR A 160 -2.31 -20.83 2.92
N TYR A 161 -1.04 -21.03 2.58
CA TYR A 161 -0.29 -20.16 1.69
C TYR A 161 -0.54 -20.62 0.26
N PHE A 162 -1.63 -20.15 -0.34
CA PHE A 162 -1.95 -20.47 -1.73
C PHE A 162 -0.87 -19.94 -2.67
N LYS A 163 -0.63 -20.70 -3.73
CA LYS A 163 0.26 -20.34 -4.83
C LYS A 163 -0.45 -20.65 -6.14
N PRO A 164 -0.21 -19.87 -7.20
CA PRO A 164 -0.72 -20.21 -8.51
C PRO A 164 -0.13 -21.55 -8.96
N ASP A 165 -0.97 -22.38 -9.58
CA ASP A 165 -0.53 -23.60 -10.23
C ASP A 165 0.41 -23.27 -11.40
N THR A 166 1.28 -24.22 -11.75
CA THR A 166 2.27 -24.02 -12.82
C THR A 166 1.65 -23.81 -14.20
N ASP A 167 0.42 -24.28 -14.40
CA ASP A 167 -0.38 -24.17 -15.64
C ASP A 167 -1.53 -23.15 -15.51
N ALA A 168 -1.51 -22.30 -14.49
CA ALA A 168 -2.49 -21.23 -14.30
C ALA A 168 -2.57 -20.32 -15.54
N LYS A 169 -3.80 -20.10 -16.02
CA LYS A 169 -4.07 -19.29 -17.22
C LYS A 169 -4.49 -17.87 -16.83
N TYR A 170 -3.73 -16.89 -17.29
CA TYR A 170 -4.04 -15.47 -17.11
C TYR A 170 -4.66 -14.89 -18.38
N ALA A 171 -5.57 -13.92 -18.20
CA ALA A 171 -6.14 -13.16 -19.31
C ALA A 171 -5.08 -12.28 -20.01
N ALA A 172 -4.07 -11.82 -19.26
CA ALA A 172 -2.93 -11.09 -19.76
C ALA A 172 -1.74 -11.29 -18.80
N VAL A 173 -0.52 -11.17 -19.34
CA VAL A 173 0.72 -11.17 -18.56
C VAL A 173 1.51 -9.93 -18.95
N HIS A 174 1.89 -9.12 -17.96
CA HIS A 174 2.73 -7.95 -18.13
C HIS A 174 4.00 -8.13 -17.32
N GLU A 175 5.14 -8.03 -17.97
CA GLU A 175 6.43 -8.04 -17.29
C GLU A 175 6.88 -6.61 -16.98
N ILE A 176 7.24 -6.35 -15.73
CA ILE A 176 7.65 -5.03 -15.24
C ILE A 176 9.03 -5.16 -14.60
N ASP A 177 10.01 -4.46 -15.16
CA ASP A 177 11.37 -4.44 -14.64
C ASP A 177 11.56 -3.34 -13.60
N LEU A 178 11.74 -3.75 -12.35
CA LEU A 178 11.91 -2.86 -11.21
C LEU A 178 13.23 -2.08 -11.24
N THR A 179 14.21 -2.48 -12.05
CA THR A 179 15.47 -1.74 -12.21
C THR A 179 15.27 -0.41 -12.95
N ASN A 180 14.19 -0.30 -13.73
CA ASN A 180 13.83 0.92 -14.46
C ASN A 180 12.97 1.89 -13.64
N VAL A 181 12.52 1.48 -12.45
CA VAL A 181 11.73 2.34 -11.56
C VAL A 181 12.59 3.50 -11.07
N GLY A 182 12.08 4.72 -11.23
CA GLY A 182 12.60 5.94 -10.65
C GLY A 182 11.59 6.56 -9.70
N SER A 183 11.80 7.82 -9.31
CA SER A 183 10.83 8.58 -8.54
C SER A 183 9.82 9.26 -9.45
N PHE A 184 8.54 9.07 -9.17
CA PHE A 184 7.45 9.56 -10.01
C PHE A 184 6.46 10.43 -9.24
N ILE A 185 5.74 11.28 -9.98
CA ILE A 185 4.62 12.07 -9.50
C ILE A 185 3.42 11.86 -10.43
N ALA A 186 2.22 11.72 -9.86
CA ALA A 186 0.96 11.73 -10.60
C ALA A 186 0.39 13.15 -10.63
N ARG A 187 0.06 13.67 -11.82
CA ARG A 187 -0.39 15.06 -11.99
C ARG A 187 -1.89 15.19 -11.79
N TYR A 188 -2.30 16.19 -11.01
CA TYR A 188 -3.72 16.51 -10.84
C TYR A 188 -4.39 16.83 -12.19
N PRO A 189 -5.63 16.37 -12.43
CA PRO A 189 -6.51 15.58 -11.56
C PRO A 189 -6.42 14.06 -11.77
N ARG A 190 -5.41 13.57 -12.49
CA ARG A 190 -5.37 12.23 -13.06
C ARG A 190 -4.33 11.35 -12.36
N PRO A 191 -4.74 10.32 -11.59
CA PRO A 191 -3.79 9.43 -10.92
C PRO A 191 -2.94 8.59 -11.90
N ASP A 192 -3.40 8.44 -13.14
CA ASP A 192 -2.71 7.73 -14.23
C ASP A 192 -1.77 8.64 -15.05
N ASP A 193 -1.77 9.96 -14.80
CA ASP A 193 -0.86 10.91 -15.46
C ASP A 193 0.47 10.98 -14.70
N VAL A 194 1.25 9.90 -14.83
CA VAL A 194 2.50 9.68 -14.11
C VAL A 194 3.70 10.16 -14.94
N VAL A 195 4.49 11.07 -14.36
CA VAL A 195 5.74 11.57 -14.93
C VAL A 195 6.89 11.46 -13.92
N PRO A 196 8.16 11.36 -14.37
CA PRO A 196 9.32 11.48 -13.49
C PRO A 196 9.27 12.80 -12.70
N VAL A 197 9.67 12.76 -11.42
CA VAL A 197 9.69 13.95 -10.56
C VAL A 197 10.53 15.10 -11.17
N THR A 198 11.55 14.76 -11.94
CA THR A 198 12.43 15.74 -12.63
C THR A 198 11.70 16.60 -13.67
N GLU A 199 10.58 16.14 -14.23
CA GLU A 199 9.79 16.94 -15.18
C GLU A 199 9.03 18.08 -14.49
N GLU A 200 8.80 17.96 -13.19
CA GLU A 200 8.05 18.92 -12.37
C GLU A 200 8.99 19.73 -11.45
N GLU A 201 10.29 19.76 -11.76
CA GLU A 201 11.27 20.58 -11.06
C GLU A 201 10.93 22.06 -11.14
N GLY A 202 11.12 22.78 -10.03
CA GLY A 202 10.84 24.21 -9.93
C GLY A 202 9.38 24.56 -9.64
N ILE A 203 8.48 23.57 -9.56
CA ILE A 203 7.12 23.82 -9.09
C ILE A 203 7.12 24.34 -7.66
N VAL A 204 6.41 25.45 -7.47
CA VAL A 204 6.22 26.04 -6.14
C VAL A 204 5.10 25.29 -5.43
N LEU A 205 5.46 24.51 -4.41
CA LEU A 205 4.51 23.83 -3.54
C LEU A 205 3.94 24.80 -2.49
N ASN A 206 2.60 24.86 -2.39
CA ASN A 206 1.93 25.64 -1.34
C ASN A 206 1.72 24.87 -0.04
N GLY A 207 2.14 23.61 0.01
CA GLY A 207 2.06 22.75 1.18
C GLY A 207 2.59 21.35 0.89
N CYS A 208 2.68 20.55 1.93
CA CYS A 208 3.07 19.15 1.84
C CYS A 208 2.22 18.32 2.79
N PHE A 209 1.68 17.21 2.29
CA PHE A 209 0.93 16.25 3.07
C PHE A 209 1.57 14.87 2.93
N ILE A 210 1.87 14.22 4.05
CA ILE A 210 2.42 12.86 4.10
C ILE A 210 1.47 12.02 4.97
N GLY A 211 0.76 11.06 4.39
CA GLY A 211 -0.27 10.31 5.09
C GLY A 211 -1.31 9.72 4.15
N ALA A 212 -2.53 9.53 4.65
CA ALA A 212 -3.62 8.78 3.99
C ALA A 212 -3.40 7.26 3.96
N CYS A 213 -4.36 6.55 3.35
CA CYS A 213 -4.49 5.10 3.42
C CYS A 213 -3.38 4.32 2.69
N THR A 214 -2.64 4.95 1.77
CA THR A 214 -1.51 4.33 1.05
C THR A 214 -0.19 4.42 1.81
N THR A 215 -0.03 5.42 2.70
CA THR A 215 1.25 5.70 3.36
C THR A 215 1.54 4.68 4.44
N THR A 216 2.72 4.08 4.37
CA THR A 216 3.15 3.01 5.27
C THR A 216 4.13 3.48 6.34
N GLU A 217 4.50 2.59 7.27
CA GLU A 217 5.52 2.92 8.27
C GLU A 217 6.88 3.14 7.61
N GLU A 218 7.22 2.35 6.58
CA GLU A 218 8.45 2.53 5.81
C GLU A 218 8.50 3.90 5.11
N ASP A 219 7.40 4.36 4.51
CA ASP A 219 7.35 5.68 3.87
C ASP A 219 7.59 6.81 4.88
N LEU A 220 7.03 6.69 6.09
CA LEU A 220 7.22 7.66 7.17
C LEU A 220 8.67 7.65 7.70
N ILE A 221 9.29 6.48 7.77
CA ILE A 221 10.71 6.38 8.15
C ILE A 221 11.59 7.03 7.07
N ILE A 222 11.38 6.68 5.80
CA ILE A 222 12.15 7.24 4.69
C ILE A 222 11.97 8.76 4.61
N GLY A 223 10.73 9.25 4.74
CA GLY A 223 10.44 10.68 4.74
C GLY A 223 11.19 11.44 5.84
N ALA A 224 11.21 10.91 7.07
CA ALA A 224 12.01 11.48 8.15
C ALA A 224 13.51 11.49 7.82
N LEU A 225 14.07 10.36 7.35
CA LEU A 225 15.50 10.26 7.03
C LEU A 225 15.92 11.22 5.91
N VAL A 226 15.09 11.38 4.87
CA VAL A 226 15.36 12.34 3.78
C VAL A 226 15.41 13.77 4.32
N MET A 227 14.45 14.16 5.17
CA MET A 227 14.44 15.50 5.77
C MET A 227 15.62 15.72 6.71
N GLU A 228 15.97 14.73 7.51
CA GLU A 228 17.14 14.79 8.39
C GLU A 228 18.42 15.09 7.61
N GLN A 229 18.64 14.36 6.50
CA GLN A 229 19.79 14.57 5.64
C GLN A 229 19.75 15.92 4.93
N ALA A 230 18.56 16.39 4.51
CA ALA A 230 18.40 17.72 3.94
C ALA A 230 18.80 18.82 4.94
N MET A 231 18.32 18.72 6.18
CA MET A 231 18.64 19.70 7.25
C MET A 231 20.12 19.66 7.65
N LYS A 232 20.74 18.47 7.72
CA LYS A 232 22.20 18.33 7.93
C LYS A 232 23.04 19.00 6.83
N ARG A 233 22.51 19.08 5.61
CA ARG A 233 23.11 19.81 4.48
C ARG A 233 22.81 21.32 4.48
N GLY A 234 22.15 21.82 5.52
CA GLY A 234 21.78 23.24 5.66
C GLY A 234 20.54 23.65 4.86
N LEU A 235 19.83 22.69 4.25
CA LEU A 235 18.54 22.97 3.61
C LEU A 235 17.48 23.24 4.68
N LYS A 236 16.58 24.18 4.40
CA LYS A 236 15.50 24.54 5.31
C LYS A 236 14.16 24.40 4.60
N PRO A 237 13.10 23.96 5.32
CA PRO A 237 11.75 24.03 4.80
C PRO A 237 11.40 25.46 4.35
N THR A 238 10.54 25.60 3.35
CA THR A 238 10.08 26.91 2.88
C THR A 238 9.37 27.68 4.01
N ALA A 239 9.45 29.02 4.02
CA ALA A 239 8.81 29.81 5.08
C ALA A 239 7.26 29.80 5.01
N LYS A 240 6.70 29.39 3.87
CA LYS A 240 5.26 29.39 3.59
C LYS A 240 4.76 27.99 3.26
N GLY A 241 3.49 27.76 3.55
CA GLY A 241 2.77 26.54 3.19
C GLY A 241 2.52 25.63 4.39
N LYS A 242 1.36 24.97 4.39
CA LYS A 242 0.97 24.04 5.45
C LYS A 242 1.67 22.70 5.25
N ARG A 243 2.18 22.13 6.32
CA ARG A 243 2.80 20.80 6.32
C ARG A 243 2.11 19.93 7.35
N LYS A 244 1.66 18.76 6.94
CA LYS A 244 0.99 17.82 7.83
C LYS A 244 1.42 16.40 7.54
N VAL A 245 1.78 15.69 8.59
CA VAL A 245 2.07 14.25 8.54
C VAL A 245 1.02 13.51 9.36
N VAL A 246 0.40 12.49 8.78
CA VAL A 246 -0.62 11.67 9.45
C VAL A 246 -0.19 10.22 9.38
N PRO A 247 0.38 9.66 10.46
CA PRO A 247 0.66 8.24 10.55
C PRO A 247 -0.62 7.40 10.42
N GLY A 248 -0.53 6.24 9.75
CA GLY A 248 -1.69 5.41 9.46
C GLY A 248 -2.33 4.75 10.69
N SER A 249 -1.62 4.68 11.82
CA SER A 249 -2.14 4.14 13.09
C SER A 249 -1.40 4.66 14.31
N MET A 250 -2.04 4.58 15.48
CA MET A 250 -1.41 4.95 16.75
C MET A 250 -0.16 4.10 17.04
N PRO A 251 -0.13 2.76 16.85
CA PRO A 251 1.09 1.96 16.96
C PRO A 251 2.26 2.47 16.11
N ILE A 252 2.01 2.84 14.85
CA ILE A 252 3.04 3.41 13.97
C ILE A 252 3.52 4.75 14.53
N GLN A 253 2.60 5.63 14.93
CA GLN A 253 2.97 6.93 15.51
C GLN A 253 3.81 6.78 16.79
N TYR A 254 3.46 5.84 17.67
CA TYR A 254 4.25 5.55 18.87
C TYR A 254 5.65 5.07 18.50
N ARG A 255 5.75 4.18 17.51
CA ARG A 255 7.05 3.68 17.05
C ARG A 255 7.93 4.76 16.47
N LEU A 256 7.37 5.63 15.63
CA LEU A 256 8.09 6.79 15.08
C LEU A 256 8.57 7.73 16.19
N ARG A 257 7.79 7.92 17.26
CA ARG A 257 8.19 8.72 18.42
C ARG A 257 9.32 8.06 19.21
N GLU A 258 9.24 6.75 19.48
CA GLU A 258 10.31 5.99 20.14
C GLU A 258 11.64 6.07 19.38
N LEU A 259 11.58 6.10 18.05
CA LEU A 259 12.75 6.21 17.18
C LEU A 259 13.26 7.66 17.00
N GLY A 260 12.60 8.66 17.62
CA GLY A 260 12.95 10.08 17.46
C GLY A 260 12.58 10.67 16.09
N LEU A 261 11.85 9.93 15.25
CA LEU A 261 11.52 10.35 13.89
C LEU A 261 10.40 11.41 13.87
N CYS A 262 9.52 11.41 14.88
CA CYS A 262 8.53 12.49 15.04
C CYS A 262 9.20 13.87 15.20
N ASP A 263 10.33 13.94 15.90
CA ASP A 263 11.03 15.20 16.15
C ASP A 263 11.60 15.76 14.84
N ILE A 264 12.08 14.89 13.95
CA ILE A 264 12.56 15.29 12.61
C ILE A 264 11.41 15.90 11.78
N TYR A 265 10.21 15.34 11.85
CA TYR A 265 9.02 15.93 11.21
C TYR A 265 8.69 17.30 11.80
N ALA A 266 8.72 17.44 13.12
CA ALA A 266 8.44 18.69 13.82
C ALA A 266 9.47 19.77 13.48
N ASP A 267 10.76 19.43 13.46
CA ASP A 267 11.87 20.31 13.07
C ASP A 267 11.75 20.76 11.60
N ALA A 268 11.24 19.88 10.74
CA ALA A 268 10.89 20.21 9.35
C ALA A 268 9.58 21.03 9.22
N GLY A 269 8.94 21.36 10.34
CA GLY A 269 7.75 22.20 10.41
C GLY A 269 6.44 21.49 10.06
N PHE A 270 6.38 20.16 10.19
CA PHE A 270 5.14 19.39 10.02
C PHE A 270 4.29 19.37 11.29
N GLU A 271 2.99 19.61 11.14
CA GLU A 271 2.00 19.23 12.13
C GLU A 271 1.80 17.71 12.09
N ILE A 272 1.97 17.02 13.22
CA ILE A 272 1.68 15.59 13.33
C ILE A 272 0.21 15.41 13.68
N GLY A 273 -0.58 14.94 12.71
CA GLY A 273 -1.99 14.66 12.90
C GLY A 273 -2.27 13.35 13.64
N ILE A 274 -3.53 13.19 14.03
CA ILE A 274 -4.06 11.92 14.55
C ILE A 274 -4.36 10.95 13.40
N PRO A 275 -4.19 9.64 13.59
CA PRO A 275 -4.52 8.65 12.57
C PRO A 275 -5.97 8.79 12.10
N GLY A 276 -6.18 8.82 10.78
CA GLY A 276 -7.49 8.92 10.17
C GLY A 276 -7.40 9.13 8.66
N CYS A 277 -8.51 8.87 7.96
CA CYS A 277 -8.67 9.32 6.58
C CYS A 277 -8.86 10.84 6.63
N SER A 278 -7.75 11.57 6.43
CA SER A 278 -7.64 13.03 6.52
C SER A 278 -8.36 13.77 5.41
#